data_AF-A0A2V2LMV7-F1
#
_entry.id   AF-A0A2V2LMV7-F1
#
_cell.length_a   1.000
_cell.length_b   1.000
_cell.length_c   1.000
_cell.angle_alpha   90.00
_cell.angle_beta   90.00
_cell.angle_gamma   90.00
#
_symmetry.space_group_name_H-M   'P 1'
#
loop_
_entity.id
_entity.type
_entity.pdbx_description
1 polymer ?
#
loop_
_entity_poly.entity_id
_entity_poly.type
_entity_poly.pdbx_seq_one_letter_code
_entity_poly.pdbx_strand_id
1 'polypeptide(L)'
;MTRACAIVLAVLALLGGCGWPDWSGGDGNANTGWRSGWSETAPATEQAPRTGWQSRPAEPSIAATTAIPSAEEMRLWEEQWARSRRALADAQAEAAAAGRNLAPEVSAEVTEVVNREVTAPDDAARLERLQRSVSDARRLAEIVGAG
;
A
#
# COMPACT_ATOMS: atom_id res chain seq x y z
N MET A 1 -36.22 -27.71 25.28
CA MET A 1 -36.67 -26.46 24.65
C MET A 1 -36.72 -25.43 25.78
N THR A 2 -35.92 -24.39 25.91
CA THR A 2 -35.27 -23.50 24.95
C THR A 2 -34.23 -22.70 25.76
N ARG A 3 -32.93 -22.92 25.57
CA ARG A 3 -31.86 -22.06 26.11
C ARG A 3 -30.65 -22.07 25.18
N ALA A 4 -30.77 -21.42 24.03
CA ALA A 4 -29.67 -21.05 23.15
C ALA A 4 -30.16 -19.95 22.21
N CYS A 5 -30.13 -18.68 22.65
CA CYS A 5 -30.45 -17.56 21.76
C CYS A 5 -29.94 -16.19 22.26
N ALA A 6 -28.82 -16.14 23.01
CA ALA A 6 -28.38 -14.88 23.62
C ALA A 6 -26.86 -14.62 23.49
N ILE A 7 -26.22 -15.07 22.42
CA ILE A 7 -24.80 -14.74 22.14
C ILE A 7 -24.64 -14.47 20.63
N VAL A 8 -25.35 -13.47 20.09
CA VAL A 8 -25.11 -12.97 18.72
C VAL A 8 -25.06 -11.42 18.67
N LEU A 9 -25.16 -10.72 19.81
CA LEU A 9 -25.30 -9.25 19.85
C LEU A 9 -24.30 -8.53 20.76
N ALA A 10 -23.01 -8.90 20.73
CA ALA A 10 -22.02 -8.26 21.60
C ALA A 10 -20.61 -8.05 20.98
N VAL A 11 -20.50 -7.88 19.66
CA VAL A 11 -19.20 -7.52 19.03
C VAL A 11 -19.27 -6.22 18.22
N LEU A 12 -20.46 -5.67 17.94
CA LEU A 12 -20.64 -4.46 17.13
C LEU A 12 -20.65 -3.13 17.92
N ALA A 13 -20.39 -3.13 19.23
CA ALA A 13 -20.56 -1.95 20.09
C ALA A 13 -19.28 -1.49 20.83
N LEU A 14 -18.09 -1.77 20.28
CA LEU A 14 -16.80 -1.35 20.87
C LEU A 14 -15.91 -0.48 19.95
N LEU A 15 -16.47 0.07 18.87
CA LEU A 15 -15.76 1.04 17.99
C LEU A 15 -16.44 2.43 17.96
N GLY A 16 -17.33 2.70 18.92
CA GLY A 16 -17.98 4.00 19.07
C GLY A 16 -17.24 4.89 20.06
N GLY A 17 -16.10 5.45 19.67
CA GLY A 17 -15.50 6.54 20.43
C GLY A 17 -13.97 6.64 20.36
N CYS A 18 -13.45 7.12 19.24
CA CYS A 18 -12.13 7.74 19.22
C CYS A 18 -12.25 9.11 18.55
N GLY A 19 -12.09 10.16 19.35
CA GLY A 19 -11.99 11.54 18.89
C GLY A 19 -10.79 11.70 17.97
N TRP A 20 -10.97 12.52 16.93
CA TRP A 20 -9.91 12.86 15.99
C TRP A 20 -8.95 13.84 16.68
N PRO A 21 -7.66 13.53 16.82
CA PRO A 21 -6.70 14.46 17.42
C PRO A 21 -6.20 15.46 16.36
N ASP A 22 -6.38 16.74 16.67
CA ASP A 22 -5.81 17.92 16.00
C ASP A 22 -4.30 18.02 16.27
N TRP A 23 -3.46 17.79 15.25
CA TRP A 23 -2.00 17.95 15.34
C TRP A 23 -1.43 18.43 14.00
N SER A 24 -1.03 19.70 13.94
CA SER A 24 -0.05 20.16 12.94
C SER A 24 0.79 21.29 13.53
N GLY A 25 1.90 20.88 14.13
CA GLY A 25 3.03 21.73 14.46
C GLY A 25 4.31 20.91 14.40
N GLY A 26 5.36 21.48 13.77
CA GLY A 26 6.74 21.12 14.08
C GLY A 26 7.58 20.60 12.92
N ASP A 27 8.39 21.51 12.38
CA ASP A 27 9.48 21.37 11.41
C ASP A 27 10.61 20.39 11.81
N GLY A 28 11.41 19.97 10.83
CA GLY A 28 12.77 19.51 11.08
C GLY A 28 13.42 18.59 10.03
N ASN A 29 13.71 19.07 8.82
CA ASN A 29 14.63 18.39 7.89
C ASN A 29 16.05 18.98 8.01
N ALA A 30 16.97 18.21 8.59
CA ALA A 30 18.40 18.48 8.54
C ALA A 30 19.06 17.55 7.50
N ASN A 31 19.39 18.15 6.36
CA ASN A 31 20.18 17.59 5.27
C ASN A 31 21.64 17.39 5.70
N THR A 32 22.14 16.15 5.65
CA THR A 32 23.56 15.82 5.81
C THR A 32 24.06 14.99 4.63
N GLY A 33 25.16 15.43 4.01
CA GLY A 33 26.06 14.53 3.29
C GLY A 33 26.46 14.94 1.87
N TRP A 34 27.22 16.04 1.71
CA TRP A 34 28.12 16.21 0.56
C TRP A 34 29.55 16.16 1.05
N ARG A 35 30.32 15.14 0.65
CA ARG A 35 31.76 15.30 0.39
C ARG A 35 32.34 14.12 -0.37
N SER A 36 32.69 14.41 -1.61
CA SER A 36 33.45 13.60 -2.54
C SER A 36 34.94 13.56 -2.17
N GLY A 37 35.50 12.37 -2.17
CA GLY A 37 36.88 12.00 -2.52
C GLY A 37 36.73 10.65 -3.24
N TRP A 38 37.57 10.20 -4.16
CA TRP A 38 39.01 10.02 -4.04
C TRP A 38 39.59 9.83 -5.47
N SER A 39 40.78 10.41 -5.67
CA SER A 39 41.92 9.92 -6.46
C SER A 39 41.96 9.96 -8.01
N GLU A 40 42.88 10.82 -8.49
CA GLU A 40 43.86 10.66 -9.59
C GLU A 40 44.35 9.20 -9.85
N THR A 41 44.88 8.74 -11.00
CA THR A 41 45.82 9.37 -11.96
C THR A 41 45.92 8.60 -13.31
N ALA A 42 45.95 9.34 -14.44
CA ALA A 42 46.71 9.17 -15.72
C ALA A 42 46.55 7.92 -16.64
N PRO A 43 47.17 7.89 -17.86
CA PRO A 43 46.97 8.79 -19.01
C PRO A 43 46.68 8.04 -20.34
N ALA A 44 46.25 8.79 -21.35
CA ALA A 44 46.36 8.54 -22.81
C ALA A 44 46.20 7.10 -23.34
N THR A 45 45.05 6.83 -23.97
CA THR A 45 45.01 5.95 -25.15
C THR A 45 44.34 6.71 -26.28
N GLU A 46 45.16 7.28 -27.15
CA GLU A 46 44.75 7.73 -28.47
C GLU A 46 44.51 6.47 -29.31
N GLN A 47 43.23 6.18 -29.59
CA GLN A 47 42.83 5.28 -30.66
C GLN A 47 41.51 5.81 -31.26
N ALA A 48 41.64 6.78 -32.17
CA ALA A 48 40.63 7.04 -33.19
C ALA A 48 40.78 6.00 -34.32
N PRO A 49 39.83 5.89 -35.28
CA PRO A 49 38.39 6.05 -35.22
C PRO A 49 37.72 4.73 -35.64
N ARG A 50 36.76 4.21 -34.86
CA ARG A 50 35.84 3.19 -35.38
C ARG A 50 34.53 3.86 -35.74
N THR A 51 34.44 4.16 -37.02
CA THR A 51 33.21 4.23 -37.81
C THR A 51 32.25 3.14 -37.36
N GLY A 52 31.34 3.53 -36.47
CA GLY A 52 30.13 2.81 -36.17
C GLY A 52 29.06 3.87 -36.05
N TRP A 53 28.44 4.21 -37.19
CA TRP A 53 27.14 4.90 -37.25
C TRP A 53 26.05 3.98 -36.67
N GLN A 54 26.26 3.45 -35.48
CA GLN A 54 25.18 2.95 -34.66
C GLN A 54 24.61 4.18 -33.99
N SER A 55 23.72 4.83 -34.73
CA SER A 55 22.61 5.56 -34.16
C SER A 55 21.97 4.61 -33.15
N ARG A 56 22.43 4.64 -31.89
CA ARG A 56 21.61 4.21 -30.78
C ARG A 56 20.37 5.09 -30.96
N PRO A 57 19.18 4.54 -31.29
CA PRO A 57 17.99 5.35 -31.16
C PRO A 57 18.08 5.90 -29.75
N ALA A 58 17.98 7.22 -29.60
CA ALA A 58 17.83 7.80 -28.28
C ALA A 58 16.72 6.98 -27.64
N GLU A 59 17.08 6.10 -26.70
CA GLU A 59 16.08 5.47 -25.87
C GLU A 59 15.27 6.66 -25.38
N PRO A 60 13.95 6.71 -25.62
CA PRO A 60 13.16 7.77 -25.08
C PRO A 60 13.50 7.72 -23.60
N SER A 61 14.20 8.75 -23.14
CA SER A 61 14.33 9.03 -21.73
C SER A 61 12.89 9.24 -21.34
N ILE A 62 12.23 8.15 -20.93
CA ILE A 62 11.06 8.21 -20.10
C ILE A 62 11.66 8.79 -18.83
N ALA A 63 11.86 10.12 -18.85
CA ALA A 63 11.86 10.91 -17.65
C ALA A 63 10.63 10.35 -16.95
N ALA A 64 10.89 9.57 -15.89
CA ALA A 64 9.84 9.01 -15.08
C ALA A 64 9.05 10.24 -14.70
N THR A 65 7.93 10.46 -15.41
CA THR A 65 7.02 11.53 -15.09
C THR A 65 6.57 11.09 -13.72
N THR A 66 7.19 11.68 -12.70
CA THR A 66 6.66 11.76 -11.35
C THR A 66 5.39 12.59 -11.50
N ALA A 67 4.40 12.00 -12.16
CA ALA A 67 3.07 12.52 -12.31
C ALA A 67 2.58 12.56 -10.87
N ILE A 68 2.49 13.78 -10.35
CA ILE A 68 1.82 14.01 -9.08
C ILE A 68 0.43 13.38 -9.27
N PRO A 69 0.07 12.38 -8.45
CA PRO A 69 -1.18 11.66 -8.64
C PRO A 69 -2.33 12.66 -8.57
N SER A 70 -3.25 12.54 -9.52
CA SER A 70 -4.39 13.46 -9.57
C SER A 70 -5.35 13.19 -8.40
N ALA A 71 -6.06 14.23 -7.94
CA ALA A 71 -7.09 14.06 -6.91
C ALA A 71 -8.19 13.07 -7.33
N GLU A 72 -8.50 12.99 -8.62
CA GLU A 72 -9.45 12.02 -9.18
C GLU A 72 -8.92 10.58 -9.06
N GLU A 73 -7.65 10.36 -9.39
CA GLU A 73 -6.99 9.06 -9.22
C GLU A 73 -6.97 8.63 -7.75
N MET A 74 -6.68 9.57 -6.84
CA MET A 74 -6.74 9.29 -5.41
C MET A 74 -8.13 8.82 -4.97
N ARG A 75 -9.18 9.55 -5.38
CA ARG A 75 -10.57 9.18 -5.06
C ARG A 75 -10.94 7.81 -5.61
N LEU A 76 -10.52 7.50 -6.85
CA LEU A 76 -10.74 6.19 -7.46
C LEU A 76 -10.13 5.07 -6.61
N TRP A 77 -8.90 5.24 -6.15
CA TRP A 77 -8.22 4.22 -5.34
C TRP A 77 -8.79 4.09 -3.93
N GLU A 78 -9.27 5.18 -3.33
CA GLU A 78 -10.01 5.13 -2.06
C GLU A 78 -11.34 4.38 -2.20
N GLU A 79 -12.09 4.63 -3.27
CA GLU A 79 -13.32 3.88 -3.58
C GLU A 79 -13.02 2.38 -3.76
N GLN A 80 -11.92 2.05 -4.46
CA GLN A 80 -11.47 0.67 -4.63
C GLN A 80 -11.03 0.03 -3.31
N TRP A 81 -10.43 0.80 -2.41
CA TRP A 81 -10.08 0.36 -1.07
C TRP A 81 -11.31 0.05 -0.23
N ALA A 82 -12.28 0.96 -0.19
CA ALA A 82 -13.55 0.74 0.50
C ALA A 82 -14.28 -0.51 -0.02
N ARG A 83 -14.33 -0.69 -1.35
CA ARG A 83 -14.92 -1.88 -1.98
C ARG A 83 -14.20 -3.17 -1.61
N SER A 84 -12.87 -3.17 -1.64
CA SER A 84 -12.07 -4.37 -1.37
C SER A 84 -12.12 -4.76 0.12
N ARG A 85 -12.12 -3.79 1.03
CA ARG A 85 -12.34 -4.03 2.47
C ARG A 85 -13.70 -4.66 2.74
N ARG A 86 -14.74 -4.18 2.08
CA ARG A 86 -16.10 -4.74 2.22
C ARG A 86 -16.14 -6.18 1.76
N ALA A 87 -15.59 -6.47 0.57
CA ALA A 87 -15.53 -7.84 0.05
C ALA A 87 -14.76 -8.80 0.99
N LEU A 88 -13.66 -8.34 1.60
CA LEU A 88 -12.92 -9.13 2.57
C LEU A 88 -13.75 -9.43 3.84
N ALA A 89 -14.44 -8.41 4.37
CA ALA A 89 -15.31 -8.58 5.53
C ALA A 89 -16.49 -9.52 5.23
N ASP A 90 -17.08 -9.41 4.04
CA ASP A 90 -18.16 -10.29 3.58
C ASP A 90 -17.66 -11.74 3.48
N ALA A 91 -16.49 -11.98 2.87
CA ALA A 91 -15.88 -13.31 2.80
C ALA A 91 -15.59 -13.90 4.21
N GLN A 92 -15.12 -13.08 5.14
CA GLN A 92 -14.90 -13.49 6.53
C GLN A 92 -16.22 -13.89 7.21
N ALA A 93 -17.27 -13.11 7.02
CA ALA A 93 -18.60 -13.42 7.55
C ALA A 93 -19.17 -14.71 6.97
N GLU A 94 -19.01 -14.94 5.66
CA GLU A 94 -19.41 -16.18 4.99
C GLU A 94 -18.63 -17.39 5.51
N ALA A 95 -17.31 -17.27 5.68
CA ALA A 95 -16.49 -18.34 6.25
C ALA A 95 -16.94 -18.69 7.68
N ALA A 96 -17.21 -17.68 8.52
CA ALA A 96 -17.74 -17.88 9.86
C ALA A 96 -19.14 -18.52 9.85
N ALA A 97 -20.04 -18.10 8.96
CA ALA A 97 -21.38 -18.66 8.81
C ALA A 97 -21.36 -20.12 8.34
N ALA A 98 -20.39 -20.48 7.49
CA ALA A 98 -20.13 -21.86 7.07
C ALA A 98 -19.45 -22.71 8.17
N GLY A 99 -19.13 -22.13 9.34
CA GLY A 99 -18.42 -22.80 10.42
C GLY A 99 -16.97 -23.13 10.10
N ARG A 100 -16.39 -22.46 9.09
CA ARG A 100 -14.99 -22.64 8.69
C ARG A 100 -14.09 -21.86 9.63
N ASN A 101 -13.10 -22.56 10.19
CA ASN A 101 -12.12 -21.95 11.08
C ASN A 101 -10.93 -21.49 10.23
N LEU A 102 -10.75 -20.16 10.13
CA LEU A 102 -9.58 -19.59 9.47
C LEU A 102 -8.33 -19.88 10.31
N ALA A 103 -7.20 -20.12 9.64
CA ALA A 103 -5.92 -20.20 10.33
C ALA A 103 -5.69 -18.89 11.14
N PRO A 104 -5.18 -18.98 12.38
CA PRO A 104 -5.03 -17.80 13.24
C PRO A 104 -4.13 -16.73 12.60
N GLU A 105 -3.16 -17.12 11.78
CA GLU A 105 -2.32 -16.22 10.99
C GLU A 105 -3.15 -15.43 9.97
N VAL A 106 -4.02 -16.11 9.22
CA VAL A 106 -4.91 -15.47 8.25
C VAL A 106 -5.90 -14.55 8.96
N SER A 107 -6.45 -14.94 10.11
CA SER A 107 -7.36 -14.09 10.88
C SER A 107 -6.67 -12.83 11.41
N ALA A 108 -5.39 -12.92 11.80
CA ALA A 108 -4.59 -11.78 12.23
C ALA A 108 -4.32 -10.83 11.05
N GLU A 109 -3.95 -11.37 9.88
CA GLU A 109 -3.75 -10.59 8.65
C GLU A 109 -5.04 -9.88 8.19
N VAL A 110 -6.19 -10.56 8.22
CA VAL A 110 -7.48 -9.96 7.89
C VAL A 110 -7.80 -8.81 8.84
N THR A 111 -7.58 -9.01 10.15
CA THR A 111 -7.84 -7.97 11.16
C THR A 111 -6.91 -6.78 10.97
N GLU A 112 -5.64 -7.02 10.66
CA GLU A 112 -4.67 -5.95 10.39
C GLU A 112 -5.06 -5.16 9.14
N VAL A 113 -5.33 -5.83 8.01
CA VAL A 113 -5.70 -5.17 6.75
C VAL A 113 -7.01 -4.41 6.88
N VAL A 114 -8.01 -4.95 7.57
CA VAL A 114 -9.30 -4.24 7.79
C VAL A 114 -9.11 -3.02 8.69
N ASN A 115 -8.24 -3.06 9.69
CA ASN A 115 -8.01 -1.92 10.58
C ASN A 115 -6.91 -0.97 10.10
N ARG A 116 -6.27 -1.26 8.97
CA ARG A 116 -5.18 -0.46 8.43
C ARG A 116 -5.66 0.92 8.01
N GLU A 117 -5.06 1.94 8.61
CA GLU A 117 -5.17 3.32 8.15
C GLU A 117 -4.18 3.59 7.02
N VAL A 118 -4.66 4.15 5.92
CA VAL A 118 -3.83 4.48 4.76
C VAL A 118 -3.55 5.98 4.75
N THR A 119 -2.54 6.37 5.51
CA THR A 119 -2.04 7.75 5.58
C THR A 119 -0.59 7.79 5.10
N ALA A 120 -0.15 8.90 4.51
CA ALA A 120 1.24 9.14 4.12
C ALA A 120 1.50 10.66 4.04
N PRO A 121 2.77 11.11 4.16
CA PRO A 121 3.09 12.54 4.12
C PRO A 121 2.95 13.17 2.72
N ASP A 122 2.97 12.36 1.67
CA ASP A 122 2.84 12.78 0.28
C ASP A 122 1.85 11.89 -0.47
N ASP A 123 1.22 12.46 -1.51
CA ASP A 123 0.14 11.78 -2.24
C ASP A 123 0.64 10.59 -3.06
N ALA A 124 1.90 10.58 -3.51
CA ALA A 124 2.48 9.46 -4.23
C ALA A 124 2.66 8.23 -3.32
N ALA A 125 3.26 8.43 -2.14
CA ALA A 125 3.37 7.39 -1.12
C ALA A 125 1.99 6.95 -0.62
N ARG A 126 1.03 7.87 -0.51
CA ARG A 126 -0.36 7.53 -0.15
C ARG A 126 -1.00 6.64 -1.21
N LEU A 127 -0.83 6.98 -2.49
CA LEU A 127 -1.33 6.19 -3.62
C LEU A 127 -0.74 4.78 -3.61
N GLU A 128 0.58 4.65 -3.47
CA GLU A 128 1.24 3.33 -3.41
C GLU A 128 0.74 2.49 -2.23
N ARG A 129 0.53 3.11 -1.07
CA ARG A 129 -0.04 2.41 0.11
C ARG A 129 -1.48 1.97 -0.14
N LEU A 130 -2.31 2.81 -0.77
CA LEU A 130 -3.69 2.44 -1.14
C LEU A 130 -3.70 1.26 -2.10
N GLN A 131 -2.89 1.32 -3.15
CA GLN A 131 -2.76 0.26 -4.15
C GLN A 131 -2.33 -1.06 -3.50
N ARG A 132 -1.30 -1.03 -2.65
CA ARG A 132 -0.84 -2.20 -1.90
C ARG A 132 -1.94 -2.76 -0.99
N SER A 133 -2.65 -1.89 -0.27
CA SER A 133 -3.73 -2.31 0.63
C SER A 133 -4.90 -2.94 -0.13
N VAL A 134 -5.27 -2.38 -1.29
CA VAL A 134 -6.27 -2.98 -2.20
C VAL A 134 -5.85 -4.36 -2.67
N SER A 135 -4.59 -4.52 -3.09
CA SER A 135 -4.06 -5.82 -3.51
C SER A 135 -4.05 -6.84 -2.37
N ASP A 136 -3.62 -6.43 -1.17
CA ASP A 136 -3.60 -7.28 0.03
C ASP A 136 -5.01 -7.75 0.40
N ALA A 137 -5.98 -6.83 0.45
CA ALA A 137 -7.36 -7.19 0.78
C ALA A 137 -8.00 -8.13 -0.24
N ARG A 138 -7.75 -7.94 -1.54
CA ARG A 138 -8.24 -8.84 -2.59
C ARG A 138 -7.64 -10.23 -2.47
N ARG A 139 -6.32 -10.31 -2.28
CA ARG A 139 -5.62 -11.58 -2.05
C ARG A 139 -6.18 -12.33 -0.83
N LEU A 140 -6.38 -11.62 0.28
CA LEU A 140 -6.95 -12.23 1.48
C LEU A 140 -8.40 -12.67 1.29
N ALA A 141 -9.20 -11.91 0.53
CA ALA A 141 -10.58 -12.28 0.25
C ALA A 141 -10.66 -13.58 -0.58
N GLU A 142 -9.74 -13.78 -1.52
CA GLU A 142 -9.63 -15.02 -2.27
C GLU A 142 -9.24 -16.20 -1.37
N ILE A 143 -8.27 -16.02 -0.47
CA ILE A 143 -7.84 -17.05 0.49
C ILE A 143 -9.00 -17.46 1.42
N VAL A 144 -9.70 -16.47 1.98
CA VAL A 144 -10.84 -16.68 2.90
C VAL A 144 -12.06 -17.25 2.18
N GLY A 145 -12.30 -16.85 0.93
CA GLY A 145 -13.39 -17.35 0.12
C GLY A 145 -13.19 -18.82 -0.30
N ALA A 146 -11.97 -19.16 -0.73
CA ALA A 146 -11.64 -20.48 -1.28
C ALA A 146 -11.50 -21.61 -0.25
N GLY A 147 -11.12 -21.29 1.00
CA GLY A 147 -10.95 -22.27 2.08
C GLY A 147 -12.21 -22.44 2.88
#